data_AF-A0A7C0YWI5-F1
#
_entry.id   AF-A0A7C0YWI5-F1
#
_cell.length_a   1.000
_cell.length_b   1.000
_cell.length_c   1.000
_cell.angle_alpha   90.00
_cell.angle_beta   90.00
_cell.angle_gamma   90.00
#
_symmetry.space_group_name_H-M   'P 1'
#
loop_
_entity.id
_entity.type
_entity.pdbx_description
1 polymer ?
#
loop_
_entity_poly.entity_id
_entity_poly.type
_entity_poly.pdbx_seq_one_letter_code
_entity_poly.pdbx_strand_id
1 'polypeptide(L)' 'MKFITNEPALIVDSTLVVGDLHLGIEHELYKAGFSIPSNMSKLKDKILKLAFENSCKKLVLLGDVKHEFAGV' A
#
# COMPACT_ATOMS: atom_id res chain seq x y z
N MET A 1 -16.50 9.60 6.97
CA MET A 1 -15.74 8.36 6.71
C MET A 1 -16.33 7.68 5.46
N LYS A 2 -15.52 7.40 4.44
CA LYS A 2 -15.93 6.85 3.13
C LYS A 2 -15.01 5.70 2.74
N PHE A 3 -15.54 4.50 2.59
CA PHE A 3 -14.80 3.36 2.05
C PHE A 3 -14.63 3.50 0.53
N ILE A 4 -13.44 3.21 0.02
CA ILE A 4 -13.21 3.10 -1.43
C ILE A 4 -13.58 1.68 -1.85
N THR A 5 -14.60 1.54 -2.70
CA THR A 5 -15.00 0.25 -3.25
C THR A 5 -13.86 -0.35 -4.08
N ASN A 6 -13.61 -1.66 -3.91
CA ASN A 6 -12.54 -2.43 -4.58
C ASN A 6 -11.10 -2.04 -4.22
N GLU A 7 -10.89 -1.25 -3.17
CA GLU A 7 -9.55 -0.91 -2.68
C GLU A 7 -9.47 -1.14 -1.17
N PRO A 8 -8.31 -1.56 -0.62
CA PRO A 8 -8.07 -1.61 0.82
C PRO A 8 -7.82 -0.19 1.35
N ALA A 9 -8.71 0.75 1.04
CA ALA A 9 -8.56 2.17 1.32
C ALA A 9 -9.84 2.78 1.92
N LEU A 10 -9.62 3.68 2.85
CA LEU A 10 -10.64 4.40 3.62
C LEU A 10 -10.29 5.88 3.63
N ILE A 11 -11.28 6.74 3.47
CA ILE A 11 -11.11 8.19 3.64
C ILE A 11 -11.80 8.63 4.92
N VAL A 12 -11.04 9.29 5.79
CA VAL A 12 -11.54 9.94 7.00
C VAL A 12 -11.15 11.42 6.92
N ASP A 13 -12.15 12.29 6.88
CA ASP A 13 -11.99 13.73 6.62
C ASP A 13 -11.20 14.02 5.33
N SER A 14 -9.95 14.46 5.46
CA SER A 14 -9.00 14.68 4.34
C SER A 14 -7.78 13.77 4.44
N THR A 15 -7.95 12.62 5.07
CA THR A 15 -6.90 11.61 5.28
C THR A 15 -7.25 10.35 4.48
N LEU A 16 -6.35 9.97 3.58
CA LEU A 16 -6.39 8.66 2.94
C LEU A 16 -5.74 7.66 3.89
N VAL A 17 -6.47 6.62 4.25
CA VAL A 17 -6.02 5.52 5.09
C VAL A 17 -5.95 4.29 4.20
N VAL A 18 -4.77 3.71 4.02
CA VAL A 18 -4.57 2.51 3.20
C VAL A 18 -4.09 1.40 4.11
N GLY A 19 -4.73 0.24 4.05
CA GLY A 19 -4.36 -0.92 4.84
C GLY A 19 -3.82 -2.07 4.01
N ASP A 20 -3.16 -3.01 4.70
CA ASP A 20 -2.83 -4.34 4.18
C ASP A 20 -2.02 -4.37 2.88
N LEU A 21 -0.94 -3.59 2.83
CA LEU A 21 -0.13 -3.44 1.63
C LEU A 21 0.79 -4.65 1.36
N HIS A 22 1.02 -5.55 2.34
CA HIS A 22 1.85 -6.76 2.24
C HIS A 22 3.13 -6.59 1.40
N LEU A 23 3.76 -5.42 1.49
CA LEU A 23 4.91 -5.09 0.65
C LEU A 23 6.06 -5.99 1.09
N GLY A 24 6.58 -6.80 0.17
CA GLY A 24 7.70 -7.70 0.47
C GLY A 24 7.41 -9.19 0.34
N ILE A 25 6.19 -9.60 0.01
CA ILE A 25 5.95 -11.00 -0.41
C ILE A 25 6.79 -11.34 -1.66
N GLU A 26 7.03 -10.37 -2.54
CA GLU A 26 7.89 -10.56 -3.71
C GLU A 26 9.34 -10.82 -3.30
N HIS A 27 9.80 -10.25 -2.18
CA HIS A 27 11.14 -10.48 -1.66
C HIS A 27 11.28 -11.90 -1.08
N GLU A 28 10.27 -12.37 -0.35
CA GLU A 28 10.25 -13.75 0.16
C GLU A 28 10.12 -14.77 -0.97
N LEU A 29 9.28 -14.49 -1.97
CA LEU A 29 9.17 -15.32 -3.16
C LEU A 29 10.47 -15.31 -3.98
N TYR A 30 11.17 -14.17 -4.04
CA TYR A 30 12.51 -14.08 -4.62
C TYR A 30 13.53 -14.95 -3.87
N LYS A 31 13.55 -14.92 -2.53
CA LYS A 31 14.37 -15.81 -1.71
C LYS A 31 14.04 -17.30 -1.94
N ALA A 32 12.76 -17.62 -2.18
CA ALA A 32 12.31 -18.96 -2.51
C ALA A 32 12.59 -19.38 -3.97
N GLY A 33 13.25 -18.53 -4.77
CA GLY A 33 13.66 -18.83 -6.15
C GLY A 33 12.69 -18.36 -7.24
N PHE A 34 11.62 -17.64 -6.89
CA PHE A 34 10.67 -17.07 -7.84
C PHE A 34 11.03 -15.64 -8.24
N SER A 35 11.23 -15.38 -9.53
CA SER A 35 11.44 -14.01 -10.01
C SER A 35 10.10 -13.33 -10.31
N ILE A 36 9.63 -12.50 -9.37
CA ILE A 36 8.40 -11.72 -9.52
C ILE A 36 8.77 -10.23 -9.70
N PRO A 37 8.31 -9.58 -10.78
CA PRO A 37 8.55 -8.16 -10.98
C PRO A 37 7.83 -7.34 -9.90
N SER A 38 8.55 -6.40 -9.29
CA SER A 38 7.99 -5.50 -8.27
C SER A 38 6.84 -4.68 -8.84
N ASN A 39 5.65 -4.80 -8.23
CA ASN A 39 4.49 -3.97 -8.55
C ASN A 39 4.41 -2.68 -7.71
N MET A 40 5.47 -2.38 -6.96
CA MET A 40 5.54 -1.24 -6.03
C MET A 40 5.26 0.10 -6.71
N SER A 41 5.75 0.31 -7.94
CA SER A 41 5.50 1.55 -8.69
C SER A 41 4.01 1.73 -9.01
N LYS A 42 3.34 0.66 -9.45
CA LYS A 42 1.90 0.71 -9.78
C LYS A 42 1.07 1.00 -8.53
N LEU A 43 1.43 0.41 -7.40
CA LEU A 43 0.75 0.64 -6.13
C LEU A 43 0.92 2.09 -5.66
N LYS A 44 2.13 2.63 -5.76
CA LYS A 44 2.40 4.05 -5.48
C LYS A 44 1.54 4.97 -6.33
N ASP A 45 1.51 4.74 -7.64
CA ASP A 45 0.73 5.58 -8.57
C ASP A 45 -0.77 5.51 -8.25
N LYS A 46 -1.26 4.33 -7.85
CA LYS A 46 -2.65 4.12 -7.42
C LYS A 46 -2.99 4.90 -6.14
N ILE A 47 -2.13 4.84 -5.12
CA ILE A 47 -2.32 5.57 -3.86
C ILE A 47 -2.30 7.08 -4.12
N LEU A 48 -1.37 7.57 -4.95
CA LEU A 48 -1.28 8.99 -5.30
C LEU A 48 -2.53 9.46 -6.05
N LYS A 49 -3.02 8.66 -7.00
CA LYS A 49 -4.27 8.94 -7.72
C LYS A 49 -5.45 9.05 -6.76
N LEU A 50 -5.63 8.08 -5.85
CA LEU A 50 -6.70 8.09 -4.85
C LEU A 50 -6.62 9.32 -3.93
N ALA A 51 -5.42 9.69 -3.50
CA ALA A 51 -5.21 10.86 -2.66
C ALA A 51 -5.58 12.16 -3.41
N PHE A 52 -5.16 12.28 -4.67
CA PHE A 52 -5.43 13.47 -5.49
C PHE A 52 -6.92 13.61 -5.81
N GLU A 53 -7.58 12.54 -6.28
CA GLU A 53 -9.01 12.54 -6.64
C GLU A 53 -9.91 12.87 -5.45
N ASN A 54 -9.47 12.60 -4.22
CA ASN A 54 -10.25 12.87 -3.01
C ASN A 54 -9.69 14.04 -2.19
N SER A 55 -8.75 14.82 -2.73
CA SER A 55 -8.13 15.98 -2.06
C SER A 55 -7.57 15.66 -0.67
N CYS A 56 -7.07 14.44 -0.48
CA CYS A 56 -6.47 14.02 0.78
C CYS A 56 -5.10 14.69 0.97
N LYS A 57 -4.90 15.33 2.13
CA LYS A 57 -3.66 16.02 2.50
C LYS A 57 -2.76 15.16 3.38
N LYS A 58 -3.29 14.05 3.90
CA LYS A 58 -2.59 13.12 4.78
C LYS A 58 -2.79 11.70 4.26
N LEU A 59 -1.74 10.90 4.33
CA LEU A 59 -1.75 9.47 4.07
C LEU A 59 -1.40 8.75 5.38
N VAL A 60 -2.25 7.82 5.79
CA VAL A 60 -2.02 6.92 6.92
C VAL A 60 -1.94 5.51 6.36
N LEU A 61 -0.87 4.78 6.68
CA LEU A 61 -0.71 3.38 6.32
C LEU A 61 -1.06 2.54 7.55
N LEU A 62 -2.20 1.84 7.53
CA LEU A 62 -2.69 1.02 8.64
C LEU A 62 -2.36 -0.46 8.41
N GLY A 63 -1.34 -0.96 9.11
CA GLY A 63 -0.96 -2.37 9.09
C GLY A 63 0.46 -2.59 8.61
N ASP A 64 0.81 -3.86 8.38
CA ASP A 64 2.14 -4.35 8.03
C ASP A 64 2.60 -3.73 6.71
N VAL A 65 3.15 -2.52 6.78
CA VAL A 65 3.69 -1.79 5.62
C VAL A 65 4.80 -2.62 4.97
N LYS A 66 5.35 -3.60 5.68
CA LYS A 66 6.37 -4.54 5.23
C LYS A 66 6.30 -5.85 6.02
N HIS A 67 6.36 -7.00 5.36
CA HIS A 67 6.60 -8.30 6.02
C HIS A 67 8.10 -8.36 6.40
N GLU A 68 8.38 -8.09 7.68
CA GLU A 68 9.69 -8.04 8.33
C GLU A 68 10.77 -7.07 7.77
N PHE A 69 11.36 -6.29 8.68
CA PHE A 69 12.75 -5.92 8.50
C PHE A 69 13.57 -7.18 8.73
N ALA A 70 14.37 -7.62 7.74
CA ALA A 70 15.60 -8.32 8.06
C ALA A 70 16.43 -7.35 8.90
N GLY A 71 16.22 -7.38 10.22
CA GLY A 71 17.15 -6.85 11.18
C GLY A 71 18.49 -7.50 10.89
N VAL A 72 19.52 -6.65 10.80
CA VAL A 72 20.92 -7.07 10.72
C VAL A 72 21.22 -8.04 11.86
#